data_AF-W2XCT1-F1
#
_entry.id   AF-W2XCT1-F1
#
_cell.length_a   1.000
_cell.length_b   1.000
_cell.length_c   1.000
_cell.angle_alpha   90.00
_cell.angle_beta   90.00
_cell.angle_gamma   90.00
#
_symmetry.space_group_name_H-M   'P 1'
#
loop_
_entity.id
_entity.type
_entity.pdbx_description
1 polymer ?
#
loop_
_entity_poly.entity_id
_entity_poly.type
_entity_poly.pdbx_seq_one_letter_code
_entity_poly.pdbx_strand_id
1 'polypeptide(L)'
;MAMLASYDTTNPMLAPMKKPLADLNITNPLASVVHQADRNGKQQPILTGVRRVSREGSIGKKTQQRGSLRNIFGNIWSALGLHEQQQEDLEKAKQGGSNPKTAEVRSKTIELRPSLLPPVSPNDADKKCLVLDLDETLVHSSFRRTDNYDFIIPVDINGIIHHVYVCKRPGAEEFLIEMAKYYEIVVYTASLSVYADPLLNKLDPEGVIRYRLYREHCVQYEGNYVKDLSLLDRDISQTIIVDNSPMAYAFHPRNAIGCSSFYDDPNDRELESIARFLSKFQDVEDVRNHMQMWDANY
;
A
#
# COMPACT_ATOMS: atom_id res chain seq x y z
N MET A 1 12.01 -70.02 -11.96
CA MET A 1 12.55 -70.58 -10.70
C MET A 1 13.72 -69.71 -10.30
N ALA A 2 13.90 -69.12 -9.12
CA ALA A 2 13.20 -69.01 -7.83
C ALA A 2 13.81 -67.72 -7.18
N MET A 3 13.05 -66.82 -6.53
CA MET A 3 12.91 -66.68 -5.06
C MET A 3 14.28 -66.63 -4.31
N LEU A 4 14.69 -65.65 -3.48
CA LEU A 4 14.13 -64.93 -2.31
C LEU A 4 15.10 -63.77 -1.96
N ALA A 5 14.69 -62.54 -1.60
CA ALA A 5 14.34 -62.02 -0.26
C ALA A 5 15.35 -62.26 0.89
N SER A 6 15.94 -61.18 1.41
CA SER A 6 16.16 -60.95 2.86
C SER A 6 16.57 -59.50 3.20
N TYR A 7 15.73 -58.89 4.05
CA TYR A 7 15.95 -57.81 5.05
C TYR A 7 17.30 -57.92 5.79
N ASP A 8 17.86 -56.98 6.54
CA ASP A 8 17.72 -55.57 6.96
C ASP A 8 18.91 -55.35 7.93
N THR A 9 19.43 -54.13 8.10
CA THR A 9 19.76 -53.48 9.39
C THR A 9 20.75 -52.31 9.29
N THR A 10 20.21 -51.14 9.63
CA THR A 10 20.79 -50.10 10.51
C THR A 10 21.74 -49.03 9.97
N ASN A 11 21.12 -47.85 9.87
CA ASN A 11 21.57 -46.52 10.32
C ASN A 11 22.17 -45.57 9.27
N PRO A 12 21.48 -44.43 9.03
CA PRO A 12 22.13 -43.19 9.41
C PRO A 12 21.20 -42.19 10.11
N MET A 13 21.74 -41.62 11.20
CA MET A 13 21.68 -40.20 11.58
C MET A 13 20.35 -39.47 11.39
N LEU A 14 19.67 -39.25 12.52
CA LEU A 14 18.54 -38.35 12.73
C LEU A 14 18.76 -36.97 12.08
N ALA A 15 17.92 -36.67 11.07
CA ALA A 15 17.62 -35.30 10.66
C ALA A 15 16.52 -34.72 11.59
N PRO A 16 16.57 -33.42 11.96
CA PRO A 16 15.56 -32.86 12.85
C PRO A 16 14.21 -32.75 12.13
N MET A 17 13.17 -33.30 12.77
CA MET A 17 11.78 -33.26 12.33
C MET A 17 11.33 -31.82 12.03
N LYS A 18 10.87 -31.58 10.81
CA LYS A 18 10.06 -30.41 10.45
C LYS A 18 8.78 -30.44 11.28
N LYS A 19 8.61 -29.49 12.19
CA LYS A 19 7.33 -29.24 12.87
C LYS A 19 6.30 -28.76 11.83
N PRO A 20 5.02 -29.16 11.92
CA PRO A 20 3.99 -28.69 11.00
C PRO A 20 3.75 -27.19 11.19
N LEU A 21 3.74 -26.43 10.09
CA LEU A 21 3.17 -25.08 10.04
C LEU A 21 1.64 -25.18 10.20
N ALA A 22 1.18 -25.15 11.44
CA ALA A 22 -0.17 -24.73 11.76
C ALA A 22 -0.05 -23.59 12.78
N ASP A 23 -0.91 -22.58 12.64
CA ASP A 23 -1.06 -21.42 13.53
C ASP A 23 -0.38 -20.11 13.11
N LEU A 24 -0.26 -19.87 11.80
CA LEU A 24 -0.39 -18.52 11.27
C LEU A 24 -1.80 -18.37 10.71
N ASN A 25 -2.66 -17.71 11.49
CA ASN A 25 -4.00 -17.35 11.07
C ASN A 25 -3.88 -16.19 10.07
N ILE A 26 -3.52 -16.52 8.83
CA ILE A 26 -3.38 -15.57 7.73
C ILE A 26 -4.80 -15.05 7.43
N THR A 27 -5.06 -13.81 7.84
CA THR A 27 -6.17 -13.02 7.30
C THR A 27 -6.15 -13.15 5.78
N ASN A 28 -7.32 -13.40 5.16
CA ASN A 28 -7.45 -13.83 3.76
C ASN A 28 -6.36 -13.22 2.84
N PRO A 29 -5.48 -14.01 2.23
CA PRO A 29 -4.35 -13.49 1.46
C PRO A 29 -4.77 -12.64 0.24
N LEU A 30 -6.03 -12.74 -0.21
CA LEU A 30 -6.60 -11.84 -1.22
C LEU A 30 -6.79 -10.42 -0.70
N ALA A 31 -7.17 -10.28 0.57
CA ALA A 31 -7.46 -9.01 1.20
C ALA A 31 -6.23 -8.12 1.38
N SER A 32 -5.03 -8.71 1.26
CA SER A 32 -3.78 -7.96 1.31
C SER A 32 -3.28 -7.53 -0.07
N VAL A 33 -3.76 -8.03 -1.20
CA VAL A 33 -3.13 -7.64 -2.49
C VAL A 33 -3.53 -6.23 -2.92
N VAL A 34 -4.84 -5.99 -2.99
CA VAL A 34 -5.43 -4.73 -3.41
C VAL A 34 -5.93 -4.01 -2.17
N HIS A 35 -5.61 -2.72 -2.05
CA HIS A 35 -6.04 -1.87 -0.96
C HIS A 35 -7.25 -1.04 -1.43
N GLN A 36 -8.33 -0.99 -0.64
CA GLN A 36 -9.52 -0.22 -1.00
C GLN A 36 -9.87 0.82 0.05
N ALA A 37 -10.53 1.90 -0.38
CA ALA A 37 -11.22 2.82 0.51
C ALA A 37 -12.74 2.64 0.40
N ASP A 38 -13.43 2.79 1.52
CA ASP A 38 -14.88 2.84 1.52
C ASP A 38 -15.41 4.15 0.90
N ARG A 39 -16.74 4.28 0.83
CA ARG A 39 -17.41 5.47 0.27
C ARG A 39 -17.09 6.76 1.03
N ASN A 40 -16.57 6.66 2.24
CA ASN A 40 -16.17 7.80 3.07
C ASN A 40 -14.64 7.98 3.07
N GLY A 41 -13.91 7.29 2.17
CA GLY A 41 -12.45 7.37 2.07
C GLY A 41 -11.71 6.64 3.20
N LYS A 42 -12.39 5.82 4.02
CA LYS A 42 -11.73 5.06 5.08
C LYS A 42 -11.07 3.81 4.48
N GLN A 43 -9.79 3.65 4.78
CA GLN A 43 -8.98 2.52 4.34
C GLN A 43 -9.48 1.21 4.95
N GLN A 44 -9.64 0.17 4.13
CA GLN A 44 -10.10 -1.16 4.57
C GLN A 44 -9.41 -2.30 3.79
N PRO A 45 -9.16 -3.45 4.43
CA PRO A 45 -8.85 -4.69 3.72
C PRO A 45 -10.08 -5.21 2.96
N ILE A 46 -9.87 -5.85 1.80
CA ILE A 46 -10.99 -6.35 0.98
C ILE A 46 -11.77 -7.46 1.70
N LEU A 47 -13.09 -7.27 1.82
CA LEU A 47 -14.00 -8.29 2.32
C LEU A 47 -14.30 -9.32 1.22
N THR A 48 -13.63 -10.47 1.27
CA THR A 48 -14.05 -11.64 0.49
C THR A 48 -15.27 -12.29 1.16
N GLY A 49 -16.48 -11.82 0.83
CA GLY A 49 -17.69 -12.41 1.40
C GLY A 49 -17.89 -13.85 0.91
N VAL A 50 -17.56 -14.85 1.74
CA VAL A 50 -18.19 -16.18 1.67
C VAL A 50 -19.57 -16.02 2.32
N ARG A 51 -20.65 -16.12 1.53
CA ARG A 51 -22.01 -16.17 2.08
C ARG A 51 -22.13 -17.39 3.00
N ARG A 52 -22.26 -17.17 4.32
CA ARG A 52 -22.81 -18.19 5.22
C ARG A 52 -24.28 -18.36 4.85
N VAL A 53 -24.64 -19.56 4.42
CA VAL A 53 -26.03 -19.97 4.20
C VAL A 53 -26.80 -19.76 5.51
N SER A 54 -27.80 -18.89 5.51
CA SER A 54 -28.73 -18.73 6.62
C SER A 54 -29.51 -20.02 6.81
N ARG A 55 -29.42 -20.61 8.00
CA ARG A 55 -30.46 -21.49 8.54
C ARG A 55 -31.18 -20.71 9.65
N GLU A 56 -32.48 -20.59 9.50
CA GLU A 56 -33.40 -20.05 10.51
C GLU A 56 -33.36 -20.89 11.79
N GLY A 57 -33.58 -20.23 12.94
CA GLY A 57 -33.89 -20.90 14.20
C GLY A 57 -33.66 -20.10 15.48
N SER A 58 -34.70 -19.35 15.89
CA SER A 58 -35.16 -19.13 17.28
C SER A 58 -34.32 -18.40 18.36
N ILE A 59 -34.79 -17.19 18.68
CA ILE A 59 -35.11 -16.56 19.99
C ILE A 59 -34.40 -17.08 21.27
N GLY A 60 -33.68 -16.16 21.94
CA GLY A 60 -33.89 -15.86 23.37
C GLY A 60 -32.70 -15.94 24.34
N LYS A 61 -32.16 -14.77 24.75
CA LYS A 61 -31.98 -14.26 26.13
C LYS A 61 -30.72 -13.39 26.30
N LYS A 62 -30.93 -12.26 26.98
CA LYS A 62 -29.91 -11.32 27.49
C LYS A 62 -29.07 -11.98 28.58
N THR A 63 -27.76 -11.76 28.54
CA THR A 63 -26.94 -11.69 29.76
C THR A 63 -25.85 -10.64 29.61
N GLN A 64 -25.81 -9.77 30.60
CA GLN A 64 -24.85 -8.69 30.81
C GLN A 64 -23.60 -9.31 31.46
N GLN A 65 -22.41 -9.14 30.89
CA GLN A 65 -21.17 -9.26 31.65
C GLN A 65 -20.17 -8.17 31.27
N ARG A 66 -19.79 -7.45 32.31
CA ARG A 66 -18.79 -6.40 32.41
C ARG A 66 -17.43 -7.11 32.51
N GLY A 67 -16.51 -6.80 31.59
CA GLY A 67 -15.15 -7.36 31.59
C GLY A 67 -14.16 -6.33 31.06
N SER A 68 -13.39 -5.75 31.98
CA SER A 68 -12.20 -4.95 31.71
C SER A 68 -11.08 -5.89 31.25
N LEU A 69 -10.46 -5.63 30.10
CA LEU A 69 -9.15 -6.20 29.76
C LEU A 69 -8.26 -5.12 29.13
N ARG A 70 -7.42 -4.54 29.98
CA ARG A 70 -6.13 -3.97 29.60
C ARG A 70 -5.23 -5.08 29.07
N ASN A 71 -4.49 -4.77 28.00
CA ASN A 71 -3.33 -5.46 27.42
C ASN A 71 -3.53 -6.90 26.95
N ILE A 72 -3.20 -7.16 25.68
CA ILE A 72 -2.28 -8.22 25.22
C ILE A 72 -2.07 -8.08 23.69
N PHE A 73 -0.88 -7.54 23.36
CA PHE A 73 0.08 -7.84 22.26
C PHE A 73 -0.43 -8.04 20.81
N GLY A 74 0.17 -7.42 19.78
CA GLY A 74 1.60 -7.20 19.57
C GLY A 74 2.17 -8.41 18.83
N ASN A 75 2.47 -8.24 17.54
CA ASN A 75 3.40 -9.03 16.72
C ASN A 75 3.38 -8.50 15.28
N ILE A 76 4.20 -7.50 14.99
CA ILE A 76 4.66 -7.18 13.64
C ILE A 76 6.16 -7.42 13.67
N TRP A 77 6.67 -8.12 12.65
CA TRP A 77 8.07 -8.32 12.26
C TRP A 77 8.51 -9.79 12.24
N SER A 78 8.33 -10.44 11.09
CA SER A 78 9.05 -11.66 10.73
C SER A 78 9.39 -11.72 9.24
N ALA A 79 9.60 -10.57 8.60
CA ALA A 79 10.16 -10.50 7.25
C ALA A 79 11.20 -9.40 7.23
N LEU A 80 12.41 -9.76 6.78
CA LEU A 80 13.65 -8.98 6.71
C LEU A 80 14.54 -9.11 7.96
N GLY A 81 15.39 -10.15 7.93
CA GLY A 81 16.45 -10.44 8.88
C GLY A 81 17.55 -9.39 8.88
N LEU A 82 17.28 -8.28 9.56
CA LEU A 82 18.26 -7.27 9.93
C LEU A 82 18.13 -6.96 11.41
N HIS A 83 18.28 -7.95 12.32
CA HIS A 83 18.58 -7.64 13.72
C HIS A 83 19.01 -8.80 14.64
N GLU A 84 19.62 -9.87 14.15
CA GLU A 84 20.18 -10.90 15.05
C GLU A 84 21.51 -10.48 15.70
N GLN A 85 22.20 -9.45 15.19
CA GLN A 85 23.49 -9.01 15.75
C GLN A 85 23.39 -8.03 16.92
N GLN A 86 22.23 -7.43 17.23
CA GLN A 86 22.15 -6.40 18.28
C GLN A 86 21.63 -6.92 19.62
N GLN A 87 21.11 -8.16 19.66
CA GLN A 87 20.47 -8.70 20.86
C GLN A 87 21.42 -9.53 21.74
N GLU A 88 22.52 -10.07 21.18
CA GLU A 88 23.58 -10.73 21.97
C GLU A 88 24.48 -9.73 22.71
N ASP A 89 24.64 -8.51 22.21
CA ASP A 89 25.46 -7.47 22.84
C ASP A 89 24.80 -6.85 24.09
N LEU A 90 23.46 -6.88 24.16
CA LEU A 90 22.68 -6.32 25.26
C LEU A 90 22.65 -7.22 26.51
N GLU A 91 22.85 -8.53 26.38
CA GLU A 91 22.94 -9.43 27.53
C GLU A 91 24.33 -9.46 28.17
N LYS A 92 25.40 -9.30 27.38
CA LYS A 92 26.78 -9.20 27.90
C LYS A 92 27.03 -7.90 28.68
N ALA A 93 26.29 -6.83 28.41
CA ALA A 93 26.42 -5.55 29.10
C ALA A 93 25.82 -5.52 30.53
N LYS A 94 25.05 -6.54 30.94
CA LYS A 94 24.45 -6.62 32.29
C LYS A 94 25.33 -7.32 33.34
N GLN A 95 26.52 -7.79 32.97
CA GLN A 95 27.47 -8.41 33.90
C GLN A 95 28.88 -7.80 33.73
N GLY A 96 29.13 -6.64 34.34
CA GLY A 96 30.48 -6.08 34.40
C GLY A 96 30.51 -4.69 35.05
N GLY A 97 31.03 -4.62 36.28
CA GLY A 97 31.13 -3.39 37.06
C GLY A 97 32.25 -2.42 36.64
N SER A 98 31.96 -1.14 36.85
CA SER A 98 32.86 0.01 37.15
C SER A 98 34.22 0.16 36.44
N ASN A 99 34.34 1.17 35.57
CA ASN A 99 35.20 2.36 35.80
C ASN A 99 35.02 3.41 34.69
N PRO A 100 35.13 4.73 34.98
CA PRO A 100 34.91 5.78 33.99
C PRO A 100 36.21 6.09 33.23
N LYS A 101 36.20 5.92 31.91
CA LYS A 101 37.21 6.52 31.00
C LYS A 101 36.50 7.28 29.89
N THR A 102 36.78 8.59 29.85
CA THR A 102 36.70 9.52 28.72
C THR A 102 35.77 9.11 27.58
N ALA A 103 34.56 9.66 27.60
CA ALA A 103 33.61 9.55 26.52
C ALA A 103 34.08 10.38 25.32
N GLU A 104 34.65 9.72 24.31
CA GLU A 104 34.68 10.26 22.95
C GLU A 104 33.23 10.44 22.48
N VAL A 105 32.88 11.66 22.10
CA VAL A 105 31.60 11.96 21.47
C VAL A 105 31.59 11.32 20.08
N ARG A 106 31.12 10.07 20.02
CA ARG A 106 30.73 9.43 18.76
C ARG A 106 29.61 10.28 18.17
N SER A 107 29.94 11.10 17.18
CA SER A 107 28.96 11.74 16.31
C SER A 107 28.04 10.64 15.79
N LYS A 108 26.79 10.61 16.26
CA LYS A 108 25.77 9.76 15.67
C LYS A 108 25.49 10.36 14.30
N THR A 109 26.14 9.83 13.26
CA THR A 109 25.76 10.10 11.88
C THR A 109 24.27 9.79 11.78
N ILE A 110 23.47 10.80 11.47
CA ILE A 110 22.06 10.63 11.18
C ILE A 110 22.03 9.83 9.87
N GLU A 111 21.67 8.55 9.92
CA GLU A 111 21.29 7.82 8.70
C GLU A 111 20.00 8.49 8.18
N LEU A 112 20.18 9.40 7.22
CA LEU A 112 19.08 9.93 6.45
C LEU A 112 18.44 8.76 5.72
N ARG A 113 17.13 8.56 5.91
CA ARG A 113 16.39 7.59 5.10
C ARG A 113 16.62 7.94 3.62
N PRO A 114 16.93 6.95 2.76
CA PRO A 114 17.04 7.20 1.34
C PRO A 114 15.73 7.79 0.82
N SER A 115 15.82 8.78 -0.06
CA SER A 115 14.66 9.27 -0.81
C SER A 115 13.99 8.11 -1.56
N LEU A 116 12.66 8.18 -1.68
CA LEU A 116 11.87 7.22 -2.46
C LEU A 116 12.08 7.39 -3.96
N LEU A 117 12.39 8.62 -4.41
CA LEU A 117 12.61 8.91 -5.82
C LEU A 117 14.06 9.33 -6.09
N PRO A 118 14.60 9.01 -7.27
CA PRO A 118 15.87 9.59 -7.70
C PRO A 118 15.72 11.11 -7.94
N PRO A 119 16.84 11.83 -8.14
CA PRO A 119 16.82 13.23 -8.56
C PRO A 119 15.97 13.44 -9.81
N VAL A 120 15.38 14.63 -9.92
CA VAL A 120 14.51 15.00 -11.05
C VAL A 120 15.26 14.85 -12.38
N SER A 121 14.59 14.23 -13.36
CA SER A 121 15.11 14.10 -14.72
C SER A 121 15.22 15.47 -15.38
N PRO A 122 16.28 15.76 -16.17
CA PRO A 122 16.37 17.00 -16.93
C PRO A 122 15.16 17.28 -17.83
N ASN A 123 14.45 16.24 -18.29
CA ASN A 123 13.26 16.35 -19.14
C ASN A 123 11.98 16.75 -18.39
N ASP A 124 12.01 16.72 -17.05
CA ASP A 124 10.87 17.08 -16.20
C ASP A 124 11.28 18.21 -15.23
N ALA A 125 12.38 18.92 -15.49
CA ALA A 125 12.94 19.95 -14.60
C ALA A 125 12.03 21.19 -14.46
N ASP A 126 11.18 21.45 -15.44
CA ASP A 126 10.18 22.52 -15.47
C ASP A 126 8.80 22.06 -14.96
N LYS A 127 8.65 20.78 -14.60
CA LYS A 127 7.38 20.21 -14.16
C LYS A 127 7.23 20.20 -12.65
N LYS A 128 5.99 20.33 -12.21
CA LYS A 128 5.59 20.05 -10.82
C LYS A 128 5.44 18.55 -10.60
N CYS A 129 5.50 18.06 -9.37
CA CYS A 129 5.25 16.66 -9.06
C CYS A 129 3.75 16.42 -8.80
N LEU A 130 3.14 15.46 -9.51
CA LEU A 130 1.76 15.04 -9.30
C LEU A 130 1.72 13.59 -8.85
N VAL A 131 1.39 13.40 -7.58
CA VAL A 131 1.21 12.10 -6.95
C VAL A 131 -0.23 11.65 -7.11
N LEU A 132 -0.45 10.49 -7.69
CA LEU A 132 -1.78 9.92 -7.93
C LEU A 132 -1.95 8.62 -7.16
N ASP A 133 -3.05 8.50 -6.43
CA ASP A 133 -3.51 7.19 -5.99
C ASP A 133 -4.07 6.36 -7.15
N LEU A 134 -4.23 5.04 -6.92
CA LEU A 134 -4.69 4.09 -7.93
C LEU A 134 -6.13 3.63 -7.69
N ASP A 135 -6.36 2.88 -6.61
CA ASP A 135 -7.62 2.19 -6.34
C ASP A 135 -8.67 3.16 -5.78
N GLU A 136 -9.89 3.12 -6.33
CA GLU A 136 -10.95 4.10 -6.14
C GLU A 136 -10.60 5.55 -6.54
N THR A 137 -9.44 5.79 -7.15
CA THR A 137 -9.03 7.09 -7.70
C THR A 137 -8.97 7.08 -9.24
N LEU A 138 -8.16 6.20 -9.84
CA LEU A 138 -8.04 6.03 -11.30
C LEU A 138 -8.81 4.80 -11.81
N VAL A 139 -9.01 3.81 -10.94
CA VAL A 139 -9.67 2.53 -11.26
C VAL A 139 -10.43 2.01 -10.06
N HIS A 140 -11.31 1.04 -10.26
CA HIS A 140 -11.89 0.24 -9.19
C HIS A 140 -11.68 -1.25 -9.48
N SER A 141 -11.31 -2.02 -8.46
CA SER A 141 -10.95 -3.43 -8.61
C SER A 141 -11.78 -4.37 -7.74
N SER A 142 -12.05 -5.56 -8.26
CA SER A 142 -12.82 -6.58 -7.57
C SER A 142 -12.31 -7.98 -7.88
N PHE A 143 -12.24 -8.84 -6.85
CA PHE A 143 -12.01 -10.28 -7.03
C PHE A 143 -13.27 -11.02 -7.48
N ARG A 144 -14.42 -10.36 -7.46
CA ARG A 144 -15.66 -10.89 -8.02
C ARG A 144 -15.77 -10.40 -9.45
N ARG A 145 -16.11 -11.31 -10.36
CA ARG A 145 -16.42 -10.95 -11.73
C ARG A 145 -17.53 -9.90 -11.76
N THR A 146 -17.25 -8.77 -12.37
CA THR A 146 -18.21 -7.72 -12.69
C THR A 146 -18.56 -7.82 -14.18
N ASP A 147 -19.67 -7.23 -14.59
CA ASP A 147 -20.08 -7.22 -16.00
C ASP A 147 -19.39 -6.09 -16.79
N ASN A 148 -18.97 -5.03 -16.10
CA ASN A 148 -18.39 -3.82 -16.67
C ASN A 148 -16.91 -3.66 -16.28
N TYR A 149 -16.06 -4.63 -16.61
CA TYR A 149 -14.60 -4.50 -16.41
C TYR A 149 -13.91 -4.14 -17.73
N ASP A 150 -12.84 -3.37 -17.63
CA ASP A 150 -11.96 -3.01 -18.73
C ASP A 150 -10.75 -3.95 -18.79
N PHE A 151 -10.22 -4.31 -17.62
CA PHE A 151 -9.05 -5.19 -17.52
C PHE A 151 -9.28 -6.39 -16.63
N ILE A 152 -8.55 -7.47 -16.92
CA ILE A 152 -8.36 -8.61 -16.02
C ILE A 152 -6.88 -8.69 -15.69
N ILE A 153 -6.55 -8.62 -14.40
CA ILE A 153 -5.20 -8.73 -13.88
C ILE A 153 -5.03 -10.08 -13.18
N PRO A 154 -4.24 -11.01 -13.73
CA PRO A 154 -3.89 -12.24 -13.04
C PRO A 154 -2.88 -11.95 -11.94
N VAL A 155 -3.20 -12.32 -10.70
CA VAL A 155 -2.32 -12.19 -9.54
C VAL A 155 -2.04 -13.58 -8.99
N ASP A 156 -0.76 -13.94 -8.90
CA ASP A 156 -0.33 -15.16 -8.21
C ASP A 156 -0.31 -14.92 -6.69
N ILE A 157 -1.11 -15.70 -5.97
CA ILE A 157 -1.14 -15.72 -4.51
C ILE A 157 -0.89 -17.16 -4.07
N ASN A 158 0.30 -17.41 -3.53
CA ASN A 158 0.73 -18.72 -3.04
C ASN A 158 0.64 -19.85 -4.09
N GLY A 159 0.97 -19.55 -5.36
CA GLY A 159 0.94 -20.48 -6.48
C GLY A 159 -0.44 -20.66 -7.11
N ILE A 160 -1.43 -19.88 -6.69
CA ILE A 160 -2.79 -19.89 -7.26
C ILE A 160 -3.02 -18.56 -7.95
N ILE A 161 -3.36 -18.61 -9.24
CA ILE A 161 -3.72 -17.42 -10.01
C ILE A 161 -5.16 -17.02 -9.67
N HIS A 162 -5.31 -15.81 -9.15
CA HIS A 162 -6.58 -15.15 -8.94
C HIS A 162 -6.75 -14.04 -9.97
N HIS A 163 -7.95 -13.93 -10.56
CA HIS A 163 -8.27 -12.86 -11.50
C HIS A 163 -8.91 -11.68 -10.76
N VAL A 164 -8.28 -10.52 -10.87
CA VAL A 164 -8.83 -9.23 -10.43
C VAL A 164 -9.45 -8.55 -11.64
N TYR A 165 -10.72 -8.18 -11.52
CA TYR A 165 -11.49 -7.47 -12.54
C TYR A 165 -11.42 -5.98 -12.22
N VAL A 166 -11.01 -5.18 -13.19
CA VAL A 166 -10.72 -3.76 -13.02
C VAL A 166 -11.64 -2.94 -13.92
N CYS A 167 -12.37 -1.99 -13.34
CA CYS A 167 -13.09 -0.95 -14.05
C CYS A 167 -12.24 0.32 -14.07
N LYS A 168 -12.00 0.88 -15.25
CA LYS A 168 -11.26 2.13 -15.44
C LYS A 168 -12.19 3.30 -15.14
N ARG A 169 -11.72 4.28 -14.35
CA ARG A 169 -12.49 5.51 -14.15
C ARG A 169 -12.60 6.27 -15.47
N PRO A 170 -13.79 6.76 -15.85
CA PRO A 170 -13.95 7.54 -17.08
C PRO A 170 -12.93 8.68 -17.16
N GLY A 171 -12.19 8.76 -18.28
CA GLY A 171 -11.18 9.79 -18.50
C GLY A 171 -9.79 9.50 -17.91
N ALA A 172 -9.53 8.34 -17.29
CA ALA A 172 -8.26 8.09 -16.60
C ALA A 172 -7.03 8.12 -17.53
N GLU A 173 -7.12 7.56 -18.73
CA GLU A 173 -6.03 7.59 -19.72
C GLU A 173 -5.81 9.02 -20.24
N GLU A 174 -6.90 9.71 -20.57
CA GLU A 174 -6.88 11.10 -21.04
C GLU A 174 -6.32 12.05 -19.97
N PHE A 175 -6.67 11.82 -18.71
CA PHE A 175 -6.15 12.55 -17.56
C PHE A 175 -4.63 12.40 -17.44
N LEU A 176 -4.12 11.16 -17.50
CA LEU A 176 -2.67 10.90 -17.43
C LEU A 176 -1.92 11.61 -18.56
N ILE A 177 -2.41 11.47 -19.80
CA ILE A 177 -1.79 12.10 -20.98
C ILE A 177 -1.81 13.64 -20.86
N GLU A 178 -2.93 14.22 -20.43
CA GLU A 178 -3.06 15.67 -20.30
C GLU A 178 -2.16 16.23 -19.20
N MET A 179 -2.16 15.60 -18.01
CA MET A 179 -1.36 16.06 -16.89
C MET A 179 0.14 15.88 -17.11
N ALA A 180 0.56 14.88 -17.88
CA ALA A 180 1.97 14.62 -18.16
C ALA A 180 2.69 15.76 -18.91
N LYS A 181 1.93 16.66 -19.55
CA LYS A 181 2.46 17.87 -20.18
C LYS A 181 3.05 18.84 -19.16
N TYR A 182 2.49 18.87 -17.96
CA TYR A 182 2.78 19.88 -16.93
C TYR A 182 3.39 19.27 -15.66
N TYR A 183 3.17 17.98 -15.45
CA TYR A 183 3.51 17.29 -14.22
C TYR A 183 4.41 16.06 -14.46
N GLU A 184 5.37 15.87 -13.57
CA GLU A 184 6.04 14.59 -13.34
C GLU A 184 5.06 13.69 -12.58
N ILE A 185 4.48 12.70 -13.27
CA ILE A 185 3.46 11.83 -12.68
C ILE A 185 4.11 10.71 -11.87
N VAL A 186 3.71 10.60 -10.61
CA VAL A 186 4.09 9.53 -9.69
C VAL A 186 2.84 8.81 -9.24
N VAL A 187 2.67 7.54 -9.61
CA VAL A 187 1.63 6.72 -8.97
C VAL A 187 2.14 6.25 -7.63
N TYR A 188 1.42 6.54 -6.56
CA TYR A 188 1.74 6.11 -5.21
C TYR A 188 0.52 5.44 -4.62
N THR A 189 0.52 4.12 -4.50
CA THR A 189 -0.63 3.32 -4.06
C THR A 189 -0.31 2.53 -2.79
N ALA A 190 -1.33 2.31 -1.96
CA ALA A 190 -1.25 1.39 -0.82
C ALA A 190 -1.45 -0.09 -1.25
N SER A 191 -1.60 -0.39 -2.53
CA SER A 191 -1.65 -1.76 -3.07
C SER A 191 -0.25 -2.36 -3.27
N LEU A 192 -0.19 -3.69 -3.39
CA LEU A 192 1.07 -4.40 -3.68
C LEU A 192 1.43 -4.30 -5.17
N SER A 193 2.73 -4.23 -5.46
CA SER A 193 3.28 -4.20 -6.83
C SER A 193 2.79 -5.35 -7.70
N VAL A 194 2.69 -6.57 -7.15
CA VAL A 194 2.22 -7.77 -7.87
C VAL A 194 0.86 -7.59 -8.58
N TYR A 195 0.04 -6.67 -8.09
CA TYR A 195 -1.21 -6.26 -8.74
C TYR A 195 -1.08 -4.93 -9.48
N ALA A 196 -0.49 -3.92 -8.84
CA ALA A 196 -0.49 -2.56 -9.38
C ALA A 196 0.37 -2.42 -10.65
N ASP A 197 1.54 -3.08 -10.71
CA ASP A 197 2.42 -3.02 -11.88
C ASP A 197 1.75 -3.51 -13.18
N PRO A 198 1.21 -4.74 -13.24
CA PRO A 198 0.56 -5.22 -14.47
C PRO A 198 -0.70 -4.42 -14.83
N LEU A 199 -1.38 -3.80 -13.85
CA LEU A 199 -2.50 -2.89 -14.11
C LEU A 199 -2.01 -1.59 -14.75
N LEU A 200 -1.01 -0.93 -14.16
CA LEU A 200 -0.46 0.32 -14.66
C LEU A 200 0.15 0.16 -16.06
N ASN A 201 0.71 -1.01 -16.38
CA ASN A 201 1.17 -1.32 -17.74
C ASN A 201 0.05 -1.34 -18.78
N LYS A 202 -1.21 -1.60 -18.37
CA LYS A 202 -2.38 -1.54 -19.25
C LYS A 202 -3.01 -0.16 -19.29
N LEU A 203 -3.02 0.53 -18.15
CA LEU A 203 -3.63 1.86 -18.00
C LEU A 203 -2.79 2.98 -18.63
N ASP A 204 -1.47 2.83 -18.67
CA ASP A 204 -0.54 3.83 -19.21
C ASP A 204 0.21 3.30 -20.44
N PRO A 205 -0.46 3.16 -21.61
CA PRO A 205 0.18 2.70 -22.83
C PRO A 205 1.20 3.70 -23.40
N GLU A 206 1.06 4.99 -23.09
CA GLU A 206 1.96 6.07 -23.54
C GLU A 206 3.22 6.21 -22.67
N GLY A 207 3.28 5.53 -21.53
CA GLY A 207 4.43 5.54 -20.62
C GLY A 207 4.68 6.90 -19.98
N VAL A 208 3.61 7.63 -19.64
CA VAL A 208 3.71 8.96 -19.04
C VAL A 208 3.94 8.94 -17.52
N ILE A 209 3.64 7.83 -16.84
CA ILE A 209 3.92 7.65 -15.42
C ILE A 209 5.44 7.47 -15.23
N ARG A 210 6.07 8.39 -14.49
CA ARG A 210 7.52 8.40 -14.28
C ARG A 210 7.97 7.41 -13.22
N TYR A 211 7.24 7.37 -12.10
CA TYR A 211 7.57 6.51 -10.97
C TYR A 211 6.33 5.85 -10.42
N ARG A 212 6.55 4.66 -9.85
CA ARG A 212 5.51 3.85 -9.21
C ARG A 212 5.98 3.48 -7.82
N LEU A 213 5.22 3.89 -6.82
CA LEU A 213 5.44 3.61 -5.41
C LEU A 213 4.27 2.79 -4.90
N TYR A 214 4.59 1.66 -4.27
CA TYR A 214 3.64 0.70 -3.72
C TYR A 214 3.59 0.75 -2.20
N ARG A 215 2.81 -0.15 -1.62
CA ARG A 215 2.60 -0.26 -0.16
C ARG A 215 3.87 -0.21 0.68
N GLU A 216 4.94 -0.88 0.27
CA GLU A 216 6.21 -0.93 1.00
C GLU A 216 6.86 0.46 1.15
N HIS A 217 6.48 1.41 0.31
CA HIS A 217 6.92 2.80 0.39
C HIS A 217 6.02 3.65 1.31
N CYS A 218 4.82 3.19 1.67
CA CYS A 218 3.92 3.93 2.56
C CYS A 218 4.43 3.90 4.02
N VAL A 219 4.18 4.98 4.75
CA VAL A 219 4.39 5.04 6.20
C VAL A 219 3.16 4.47 6.90
N GLN A 220 3.36 3.49 7.79
CA GLN A 220 2.28 3.03 8.67
C GLN A 220 2.09 4.02 9.81
N TYR A 221 0.92 4.65 9.89
CA TYR A 221 0.56 5.60 10.93
C TYR A 221 -0.87 5.33 11.42
N GLU A 222 -1.01 5.06 12.72
CA GLU A 222 -2.29 4.75 13.37
C GLU A 222 -3.10 3.64 12.66
N GLY A 223 -2.41 2.64 12.10
CA GLY A 223 -3.03 1.52 11.39
C GLY A 223 -3.44 1.82 9.94
N ASN A 224 -3.07 2.98 9.40
CA ASN A 224 -3.33 3.38 8.02
C ASN A 224 -2.02 3.49 7.23
N TYR A 225 -2.13 3.40 5.91
CA TYR A 225 -1.05 3.69 4.98
C TYR A 225 -1.09 5.18 4.61
N VAL A 226 -0.04 5.90 4.99
CA VAL A 226 0.15 7.32 4.71
C VAL A 226 1.26 7.49 3.69
N LYS A 227 1.03 8.36 2.71
CA LYS A 227 1.94 8.74 1.63
C LYS A 227 2.67 10.01 2.04
N ASP A 228 3.80 9.83 2.72
CA ASP A 228 4.59 10.95 3.21
C ASP A 228 5.37 11.60 2.06
N LEU A 229 4.84 12.71 1.55
CA LEU A 229 5.43 13.45 0.43
C LEU A 229 6.83 13.99 0.74
N SER A 230 7.21 14.14 2.02
CA SER A 230 8.56 14.58 2.41
C SER A 230 9.65 13.56 2.04
N LEU A 231 9.26 12.32 1.76
CA LEU A 231 10.18 11.24 1.38
C LEU A 231 10.44 11.18 -0.14
N LEU A 232 9.79 12.02 -0.95
CA LEU A 232 9.90 11.98 -2.42
C LEU A 232 11.12 12.74 -2.97
N ASP A 233 11.81 13.54 -2.14
CA ASP A 233 12.85 14.46 -2.59
C ASP A 233 12.37 15.33 -3.77
N ARG A 234 11.19 15.92 -3.57
CA ARG A 234 10.58 16.93 -4.42
C ARG A 234 10.25 18.14 -3.56
N ASP A 235 10.29 19.34 -4.14
CA ASP A 235 9.86 20.52 -3.41
C ASP A 235 8.36 20.40 -3.09
N ILE A 236 8.05 20.46 -1.79
CA ILE A 236 6.68 20.35 -1.30
C ILE A 236 5.82 21.55 -1.75
N SER A 237 6.41 22.70 -2.09
CA SER A 237 5.67 23.81 -2.70
C SER A 237 5.22 23.49 -4.13
N GLN A 238 5.86 22.50 -4.77
CA GLN A 238 5.63 22.06 -6.16
C GLN A 238 5.04 20.65 -6.25
N THR A 239 4.59 20.05 -5.14
CA THR A 239 4.10 18.67 -5.10
C THR A 239 2.62 18.64 -4.78
N ILE A 240 1.82 17.95 -5.58
CA ILE A 240 0.38 17.78 -5.38
C ILE A 240 0.08 16.29 -5.20
N ILE A 241 -0.89 15.95 -4.36
CA ILE A 241 -1.42 14.59 -4.26
C ILE A 241 -2.92 14.57 -4.57
N VAL A 242 -3.36 13.63 -5.41
CA VAL A 242 -4.77 13.32 -5.64
C VAL A 242 -5.06 11.94 -5.08
N ASP A 243 -5.99 11.86 -4.14
CA ASP A 243 -6.31 10.63 -3.42
C ASP A 243 -7.74 10.71 -2.89
N ASN A 244 -8.44 9.59 -2.86
CA ASN A 244 -9.80 9.50 -2.34
C ASN A 244 -9.84 9.27 -0.81
N SER A 245 -8.70 8.93 -0.19
CA SER A 245 -8.59 8.69 1.24
C SER A 245 -7.90 9.85 1.96
N PRO A 246 -8.63 10.63 2.79
CA PRO A 246 -8.03 11.72 3.58
C PRO A 246 -6.86 11.32 4.47
N MET A 247 -6.84 10.06 4.90
CA MET A 247 -5.75 9.55 5.73
C MET A 247 -4.47 9.32 4.93
N ALA A 248 -4.56 9.04 3.63
CA ALA A 248 -3.39 8.81 2.79
C ALA A 248 -2.48 10.04 2.71
N TYR A 249 -3.04 11.25 2.78
CA TYR A 249 -2.30 12.53 2.79
C TYR A 249 -2.34 13.25 4.14
N ALA A 250 -2.55 12.53 5.24
CA ALA A 250 -2.69 13.12 6.58
C ALA A 250 -1.53 14.04 6.99
N PHE A 251 -0.32 13.79 6.50
CA PHE A 251 0.86 14.62 6.80
C PHE A 251 0.98 15.86 5.90
N HIS A 252 0.29 15.90 4.76
CA HIS A 252 0.39 16.97 3.76
C HIS A 252 -0.99 17.44 3.25
N PRO A 253 -1.95 17.79 4.13
CA PRO A 253 -3.32 18.10 3.72
C PRO A 253 -3.43 19.36 2.84
N ARG A 254 -2.45 20.28 2.90
CA ARG A 254 -2.42 21.47 2.03
C ARG A 254 -1.97 21.17 0.61
N ASN A 255 -1.36 20.01 0.37
CA ASN A 255 -0.91 19.55 -0.94
C ASN A 255 -1.97 18.70 -1.66
N ALA A 256 -3.09 18.42 -1.00
CA ALA A 256 -4.03 17.41 -1.44
C ALA A 256 -5.24 17.98 -2.18
N ILE A 257 -5.61 17.29 -3.25
CA ILE A 257 -6.94 17.31 -3.85
C ILE A 257 -7.62 16.01 -3.39
N GLY A 258 -8.57 16.13 -2.46
CA GLY A 258 -9.42 15.01 -2.06
C GLY A 258 -10.48 14.76 -3.13
N CYS A 259 -10.47 13.59 -3.75
CA CYS A 259 -11.45 13.19 -4.74
C CYS A 259 -12.49 12.22 -4.15
N SER A 260 -13.62 12.05 -4.83
CA SER A 260 -14.59 11.02 -4.50
C SER A 260 -14.09 9.64 -4.92
N SER A 261 -14.45 8.63 -4.11
CA SER A 261 -14.15 7.22 -4.41
C SER A 261 -14.96 6.76 -5.64
N PHE A 262 -14.26 6.34 -6.68
CA PHE A 262 -14.84 5.74 -7.88
C PHE A 262 -15.09 4.24 -7.71
N TYR A 263 -16.20 3.75 -8.26
CA TYR A 263 -16.55 2.32 -8.25
C TYR A 263 -16.92 1.81 -9.64
N ASP A 264 -18.00 2.32 -10.22
CA ASP A 264 -18.54 1.80 -11.47
C ASP A 264 -19.45 2.77 -12.24
N ASP A 265 -19.48 4.06 -11.86
CA ASP A 265 -20.34 5.05 -12.54
C ASP A 265 -19.75 5.48 -13.90
N PRO A 266 -20.36 5.09 -15.04
CA PRO A 266 -19.85 5.47 -16.35
C PRO A 266 -20.01 6.97 -16.65
N ASN A 267 -20.79 7.70 -15.85
CA ASN A 267 -21.00 9.14 -16.01
C ASN A 267 -20.11 9.98 -15.09
N ASP A 268 -19.20 9.36 -14.33
CA ASP A 268 -18.20 10.07 -13.54
C ASP A 268 -17.38 11.02 -14.44
N ARG A 269 -17.17 12.25 -13.96
CA ARG A 269 -16.39 13.30 -14.64
C ARG A 269 -15.35 13.93 -13.71
N GLU A 270 -15.05 13.30 -12.58
CA GLU A 270 -14.23 13.95 -11.56
C GLU A 270 -12.79 14.16 -12.05
N LEU A 271 -12.19 13.17 -12.73
CA LEU A 271 -10.85 13.32 -13.30
C LEU A 271 -10.78 14.45 -14.33
N GLU A 272 -11.81 14.62 -15.16
CA GLU A 272 -11.90 15.73 -16.10
C GLU A 272 -11.92 17.08 -15.37
N SER A 273 -12.70 17.19 -14.30
CA SER A 273 -12.76 18.40 -13.47
C SER A 273 -11.43 18.67 -12.74
N ILE A 274 -10.77 17.64 -12.21
CA ILE A 274 -9.45 17.76 -11.57
C ILE A 274 -8.42 18.23 -12.59
N ALA A 275 -8.38 17.66 -13.80
CA ALA A 275 -7.47 18.10 -14.86
C ALA A 275 -7.67 19.59 -15.19
N ARG A 276 -8.91 20.03 -15.41
CA ARG A 276 -9.24 21.44 -15.66
C ARG A 276 -8.79 22.35 -14.52
N PHE A 277 -8.91 21.90 -13.28
CA PHE A 277 -8.44 22.65 -12.12
C PHE A 277 -6.91 22.73 -12.07
N LEU A 278 -6.22 21.60 -12.20
CA LEU A 278 -4.76 21.52 -12.16
C LEU A 278 -4.10 22.36 -13.25
N SER A 279 -4.61 22.32 -14.49
CA SER A 279 -4.08 23.15 -15.59
C SER A 279 -4.13 24.66 -15.32
N LYS A 280 -5.05 25.14 -14.47
CA LYS A 280 -5.09 26.57 -14.08
C LYS A 280 -3.97 26.95 -13.11
N PHE A 281 -3.42 25.99 -12.38
CA PHE A 281 -2.45 26.21 -11.31
C PHE A 281 -1.08 25.56 -11.61
N GLN A 282 -0.83 25.14 -12.85
CA GLN A 282 0.43 24.52 -13.25
C GLN A 282 1.66 25.45 -13.09
N ASP A 283 1.47 26.77 -13.23
CA ASP A 283 2.55 27.77 -13.25
C ASP A 283 2.69 28.54 -11.91
N VAL A 284 1.92 28.19 -10.88
CA VAL A 284 2.00 28.90 -9.58
C VAL A 284 3.27 28.56 -8.82
N GLU A 285 3.74 29.52 -8.01
CA GLU A 285 4.96 29.35 -7.19
C GLU A 285 4.75 28.42 -5.99
N ASP A 286 3.55 28.31 -5.42
CA ASP A 286 3.30 27.39 -4.31
C ASP A 286 1.87 26.83 -4.38
N VAL A 287 1.76 25.55 -4.72
CA VAL A 287 0.47 24.87 -4.94
C VAL A 287 -0.38 24.81 -3.67
N ARG A 288 0.25 24.89 -2.49
CA ARG A 288 -0.43 24.74 -1.18
C ARG A 288 -1.41 25.87 -0.87
N ASN A 289 -1.23 27.01 -1.54
CA ASN A 289 -2.15 28.15 -1.47
C ASN A 289 -3.41 27.94 -2.34
N HIS A 290 -3.42 26.90 -3.18
CA HIS A 290 -4.43 26.71 -4.20
C HIS A 290 -5.22 25.40 -4.08
N MET A 291 -4.60 24.29 -3.65
CA MET A 291 -5.27 22.98 -3.63
C MET A 291 -6.53 22.96 -2.76
N GLN A 292 -6.57 23.77 -1.69
CA GLN A 292 -7.76 23.90 -0.83
C GLN A 292 -8.96 24.59 -1.50
N MET A 293 -8.78 25.21 -2.66
CA MET A 293 -9.88 25.77 -3.46
C MET A 293 -10.65 24.69 -4.23
N TRP A 294 -10.11 23.47 -4.32
CA TRP A 294 -10.83 22.35 -4.91
C TRP A 294 -12.08 22.03 -4.10
N ASP A 295 -13.22 22.07 -4.79
CA ASP A 295 -14.50 21.51 -4.36
C ASP A 295 -15.06 20.74 -5.56
N ALA A 296 -15.85 19.70 -5.33
CA ALA A 296 -16.45 18.88 -6.38
C ALA A 296 -17.37 19.67 -7.34
N ASN A 297 -17.71 20.92 -7.00
CA ASN A 297 -18.52 21.84 -7.81
C ASN A 297 -17.70 22.82 -8.67
N TYR A 298 -16.37 22.66 -8.77
CA TYR A 298 -15.49 23.55 -9.53
C TYR A 298 -15.65 23.45 -11.07
#